data_AF-A0A368KUU9-F1
#
_entry.id   AF-A0A368KUU9-F1
#
_cell.length_a   1.000
_cell.length_b   1.000
_cell.length_c   1.000
_cell.angle_alpha   90.00
_cell.angle_beta   90.00
_cell.angle_gamma   90.00
#
_symmetry.space_group_name_H-M   'P 1'
#
loop_
_entity.id
_entity.type
_entity.pdbx_description
1 polymer ?
#
loop_
_entity_poly.entity_id
_entity_poly.type
_entity_poly.pdbx_seq_one_letter_code
_entity_poly.pdbx_strand_id
1 'polypeptide(L)'
;MLTLQQFLFVIGGIALTALSWGSYGPVLHEGQHHLGNDRIKPLICVGLAYLVVAVIIPSIILIAQGRFSGDWTFSGFTWSFAAGTAGTFGAFGIILALTNGGKPWVVMPLVFGFAPVVTTFISLFSKNLWSQAHPIFYAGLIMVVAGAVTVLIFQPKPSPPAKTAHASKEVSQSEEPQNPLIKAAKESHKPETE
;
A
#
# COMPACT_ATOMS: atom_id res chain seq x y z
N MET A 1 26.13 24.82 -1.94
CA MET A 1 26.15 23.68 -1.00
C MET A 1 24.93 23.81 -0.10
N LEU A 2 24.22 22.72 0.23
CA LEU A 2 23.09 22.78 1.18
C LEU A 2 23.60 23.12 2.58
N THR A 3 22.82 23.88 3.35
CA THR A 3 23.11 24.06 4.78
C THR A 3 22.87 22.75 5.53
N LEU A 4 23.52 22.56 6.69
CA LEU A 4 23.31 21.36 7.52
C LEU A 4 21.83 21.13 7.83
N GLN A 5 21.10 22.20 8.16
CA GLN A 5 19.67 22.17 8.42
C GLN A 5 18.85 21.70 7.20
N GLN A 6 19.13 22.24 6.02
CA GLN A 6 18.45 21.81 4.78
C GLN A 6 18.73 20.34 4.47
N PHE A 7 19.98 19.91 4.66
CA PHE A 7 20.37 18.52 4.46
C PHE A 7 19.60 17.58 5.39
N LEU A 8 19.49 17.92 6.69
CA LEU A 8 18.71 17.14 7.65
C LEU A 8 17.23 17.05 7.26
N PHE A 9 16.61 18.14 6.81
CA PHE A 9 15.22 18.10 6.34
C PHE A 9 15.04 17.23 5.09
N VAL A 10 15.99 17.28 4.15
CA VAL A 10 15.95 16.44 2.95
C VAL A 10 16.03 14.96 3.31
N ILE A 11 17.02 14.57 4.12
CA ILE A 11 17.17 13.18 4.56
C ILE A 11 15.98 12.73 5.40
N GLY A 12 15.49 13.57 6.32
CA GLY A 12 14.30 13.30 7.12
C GLY A 12 13.06 13.09 6.26
N GLY A 13 12.85 13.93 5.24
CA GLY A 13 11.73 13.80 4.30
C GLY A 13 11.82 12.54 3.44
N ILE A 14 13.01 12.17 2.98
CA ILE A 14 13.25 10.91 2.26
C ILE A 14 12.96 9.71 3.17
N ALA A 15 13.45 9.73 4.41
CA ALA A 15 13.21 8.66 5.37
C ALA A 15 11.72 8.51 5.70
N LEU A 16 11.02 9.62 5.96
CA LEU A 16 9.57 9.62 6.19
C LEU A 16 8.83 9.02 4.99
N THR A 17 9.18 9.45 3.78
CA THR A 17 8.59 8.93 2.54
C THR A 17 8.83 7.43 2.40
N ALA A 18 10.05 6.96 2.61
CA ALA A 18 10.42 5.56 2.51
C ALA A 18 9.68 4.69 3.55
N LEU A 19 9.54 5.18 4.79
CA LEU A 19 8.82 4.47 5.85
C LEU A 19 7.31 4.43 5.58
N SER A 20 6.71 5.56 5.19
CA SER A 20 5.28 5.65 4.88
C SER A 20 4.90 4.79 3.68
N TRP A 21 5.64 4.86 2.57
CA TRP A 21 5.34 4.05 1.39
C TRP A 21 5.77 2.59 1.53
N GLY A 22 6.84 2.31 2.29
CA GLY A 22 7.26 0.94 2.60
C GLY A 22 6.23 0.21 3.46
N SER A 23 5.63 0.88 4.44
CA SER A 23 4.56 0.33 5.28
C SER A 23 3.18 0.30 4.61
N TYR A 24 2.97 1.13 3.59
CA TYR A 24 1.69 1.24 2.88
C TYR A 24 1.15 -0.10 2.38
N GLY A 25 1.96 -0.89 1.68
CA GLY A 25 1.53 -2.17 1.11
C GLY A 25 0.99 -3.16 2.16
N PRO A 26 1.76 -3.50 3.22
CA PRO A 26 1.28 -4.35 4.30
C PRO A 26 0.06 -3.81 5.05
N VAL A 27 0.05 -2.52 5.42
CA VAL A 27 -1.07 -1.91 6.15
C VAL A 27 -2.35 -1.91 5.30
N LEU A 28 -2.22 -1.61 4.01
CA LEU A 28 -3.34 -1.64 3.08
C LEU A 28 -3.86 -3.06 2.84
N HIS A 29 -2.97 -4.05 2.76
CA HIS A 29 -3.35 -5.46 2.63
C HIS A 29 -4.16 -5.94 3.84
N GLU A 30 -3.76 -5.54 5.05
CA GLU A 30 -4.52 -5.82 6.27
C GLU A 30 -5.88 -5.08 6.26
N GLY A 31 -5.88 -3.81 5.84
CA GLY A 31 -7.12 -3.04 5.67
C GLY A 31 -8.10 -3.69 4.69
N GLN A 32 -7.60 -4.24 3.58
CA GLN A 32 -8.39 -5.01 2.61
C GLN A 32 -9.02 -6.25 3.24
N HIS A 33 -8.24 -7.00 4.03
CA HIS A 33 -8.71 -8.19 4.73
C HIS A 33 -9.87 -7.86 5.68
N HIS A 34 -9.75 -6.79 6.47
CA HIS A 34 -10.81 -6.33 7.39
C HIS A 34 -12.03 -5.71 6.69
N LEU A 35 -11.89 -5.26 5.44
CA LEU A 35 -12.98 -4.70 4.63
C LEU A 35 -13.67 -5.76 3.75
N GLY A 36 -13.47 -7.04 4.05
CA GLY A 36 -14.09 -8.16 3.33
C GLY A 36 -13.47 -8.42 1.96
N ASN A 37 -12.19 -8.10 1.79
CA ASN A 37 -11.44 -8.21 0.53
C ASN A 37 -12.07 -7.43 -0.65
N ASP A 38 -12.85 -6.39 -0.33
CA ASP A 38 -13.43 -5.50 -1.33
C ASP A 38 -12.36 -4.58 -1.94
N ARG A 39 -12.46 -4.33 -3.24
CA ARG A 39 -11.48 -3.54 -4.01
C ARG A 39 -11.70 -2.04 -3.87
N ILE A 40 -12.92 -1.62 -3.63
CA ILE A 40 -13.32 -0.20 -3.69
C ILE A 40 -13.34 0.44 -2.31
N LYS A 41 -13.71 -0.30 -1.26
CA LYS A 41 -13.76 0.24 0.11
C LYS A 41 -12.42 0.83 0.59
N PRO A 42 -11.27 0.16 0.40
CA PRO A 42 -9.98 0.71 0.82
C PRO A 42 -9.61 2.00 0.06
N LEU A 43 -10.01 2.13 -1.21
CA LEU A 43 -9.77 3.34 -2.01
C LEU A 43 -10.44 4.56 -1.41
N ILE A 44 -11.67 4.41 -0.91
CA ILE A 44 -12.42 5.50 -0.27
C ILE A 44 -11.70 5.93 1.01
N CYS A 45 -11.24 4.97 1.83
CA CYS A 45 -10.49 5.26 3.05
C CYS A 45 -9.17 6.00 2.76
N VAL A 46 -8.42 5.56 1.74
CA VAL A 46 -7.17 6.22 1.32
C VAL A 46 -7.46 7.63 0.77
N GLY A 47 -8.52 7.79 -0.02
CA GLY A 47 -8.94 9.10 -0.52
C GLY A 47 -9.30 10.08 0.58
N LEU A 48 -10.02 9.62 1.62
CA LEU A 48 -10.32 10.44 2.79
C LEU A 48 -9.05 10.84 3.56
N ALA A 49 -8.10 9.92 3.72
CA ALA A 49 -6.81 10.23 4.33
C ALA A 49 -6.03 11.28 3.52
N TYR A 50 -6.04 11.19 2.19
CA TYR A 50 -5.43 12.20 1.32
C TYR A 50 -6.11 13.56 1.42
N LEU A 51 -7.44 13.63 1.59
CA LEU A 51 -8.12 14.91 1.85
C LEU A 51 -7.59 15.55 3.14
N VAL A 52 -7.48 14.78 4.21
CA VAL A 52 -6.98 15.30 5.50
C VAL A 52 -5.52 15.75 5.38
N VAL A 53 -4.66 14.92 4.81
CA VAL A 53 -3.21 15.19 4.78
C VAL A 53 -2.83 16.21 3.72
N ALA A 54 -3.46 16.20 2.54
CA ALA A 54 -3.09 17.08 1.42
C ALA A 54 -3.85 18.41 1.43
N VAL A 55 -5.01 18.50 2.09
CA VAL A 55 -5.80 19.74 2.14
C VAL A 55 -5.82 20.34 3.54
N ILE A 56 -6.22 19.58 4.56
CA ILE A 56 -6.45 20.14 5.90
C ILE A 56 -5.13 20.57 6.56
N ILE A 57 -4.13 19.69 6.61
CA ILE A 57 -2.85 19.99 7.28
C ILE A 57 -2.13 21.21 6.65
N PRO A 58 -1.91 21.28 5.31
CA PRO A 58 -1.26 22.42 4.69
C PRO A 58 -2.06 23.71 4.86
N SER A 59 -3.40 23.64 4.82
CA SER A 59 -4.26 24.81 5.04
C SER A 59 -4.06 25.38 6.44
N ILE A 60 -4.06 24.54 7.48
CA ILE A 60 -3.81 24.98 8.87
C ILE A 60 -2.45 25.65 8.99
N ILE A 61 -1.39 25.05 8.41
CA ILE A 61 -0.04 25.61 8.44
C ILE A 61 0.01 26.99 7.77
N LEU A 62 -0.59 27.12 6.58
CA LEU A 62 -0.61 28.39 5.84
C LEU A 62 -1.45 29.48 6.53
N ILE A 63 -2.58 29.10 7.14
CA ILE A 63 -3.42 30.01 7.93
C ILE A 63 -2.65 30.49 9.16
N ALA A 64 -2.01 29.58 9.90
CA ALA A 64 -1.21 29.91 11.08
C ALA A 64 -0.02 30.83 10.75
N GLN A 65 0.50 30.75 9.53
CA GLN A 65 1.57 31.62 9.03
C GLN A 65 1.08 32.93 8.40
N GLY A 66 -0.24 33.14 8.27
CA GLY A 66 -0.82 34.32 7.61
C GLY A 66 -0.59 34.38 6.10
N ARG A 67 -0.27 33.25 5.46
CA ARG A 67 0.12 33.16 4.05
C ARG A 67 -0.92 32.50 3.15
N PHE A 68 -2.08 32.13 3.70
CA PHE A 68 -3.09 31.38 2.97
C PHE A 68 -3.62 32.11 1.73
N SER A 69 -3.66 33.44 1.73
CA SER A 69 -4.25 34.23 0.64
C SER A 69 -3.27 34.66 -0.46
N GLY A 70 -1.96 34.41 -0.29
CA GLY A 70 -0.91 34.90 -1.19
C GLY A 70 -0.46 33.88 -2.23
N ASP A 71 -0.01 34.38 -3.39
CA ASP A 71 0.75 33.63 -4.41
C ASP A 71 0.03 32.47 -5.12
N TRP A 72 -1.30 32.50 -5.21
CA TRP A 72 -2.06 31.55 -6.02
C TRP A 72 -1.99 31.93 -7.50
N THR A 73 -1.32 31.10 -8.30
CA THR A 73 -1.28 31.25 -9.76
C THR A 73 -2.01 30.11 -10.45
N PHE A 74 -2.67 30.38 -11.58
CA PHE A 74 -3.35 29.33 -12.35
C PHE A 74 -2.38 28.25 -12.85
N SER A 75 -1.16 28.65 -13.22
CA SER A 75 -0.10 27.71 -13.59
C SER A 75 0.30 26.81 -12.42
N GLY A 76 0.54 27.38 -11.24
CA GLY A 76 0.85 26.59 -10.04
C GLY A 76 -0.28 25.63 -9.66
N PHE A 77 -1.53 26.10 -9.73
CA PHE A 77 -2.70 25.27 -9.49
C PHE A 77 -2.78 24.08 -10.46
N THR A 78 -2.69 24.33 -11.77
CA THR A 78 -2.82 23.29 -12.78
C THR A 78 -1.71 22.24 -12.70
N TRP A 79 -0.45 22.64 -12.51
CA TRP A 79 0.66 21.71 -12.31
C TRP A 79 0.53 20.91 -11.02
N SER A 80 0.16 21.56 -9.90
CA SER A 80 -0.07 20.86 -8.64
C SER A 80 -1.25 19.90 -8.70
N PHE A 81 -2.33 20.29 -9.39
CA PHE A 81 -3.50 19.44 -9.59
C PHE A 81 -3.19 18.24 -10.48
N ALA A 82 -2.44 18.44 -11.58
CA ALA A 82 -1.97 17.35 -12.43
C ALA A 82 -1.05 16.39 -11.68
N ALA A 83 -0.14 16.91 -10.85
CA ALA A 83 0.73 16.10 -10.00
C ALA A 83 -0.08 15.28 -8.97
N GLY A 84 -1.08 15.90 -8.32
CA GLY A 84 -1.98 15.21 -7.40
C GLY A 84 -2.77 14.09 -8.08
N THR A 85 -3.31 14.38 -9.27
CA THR A 85 -4.05 13.42 -10.09
C THR A 85 -3.16 12.22 -10.47
N ALA A 86 -1.93 12.48 -10.92
CA ALA A 86 -0.97 11.42 -11.24
C ALA A 86 -0.65 10.56 -10.00
N GLY A 87 -0.49 11.17 -8.82
CA GLY A 87 -0.28 10.46 -7.56
C GLY A 87 -1.47 9.57 -7.17
N THR A 88 -2.70 10.08 -7.29
CA THR A 88 -3.92 9.31 -7.00
C THR A 88 -4.08 8.12 -7.95
N PHE A 89 -3.81 8.29 -9.25
CA PHE A 89 -3.83 7.17 -10.19
C PHE A 89 -2.73 6.14 -9.89
N GLY A 90 -1.56 6.58 -9.43
CA GLY A 90 -0.50 5.68 -8.96
C GLY A 90 -0.96 4.82 -7.77
N ALA A 91 -1.55 5.44 -6.74
CA ALA A 91 -2.11 4.73 -5.59
C ALA A 91 -3.26 3.79 -5.99
N PHE A 92 -4.13 4.21 -6.91
CA PHE A 92 -5.18 3.39 -7.48
C PHE A 92 -4.63 2.14 -8.18
N GLY A 93 -3.57 2.29 -8.99
CA GLY A 93 -2.89 1.17 -9.63
C GLY A 93 -2.30 0.18 -8.64
N ILE A 94 -1.70 0.66 -7.55
CA ILE A 94 -1.19 -0.19 -6.47
C ILE A 94 -2.33 -0.99 -5.82
N ILE A 95 -3.43 -0.33 -5.46
CA ILE A 95 -4.57 -1.00 -4.82
C ILE A 95 -5.13 -2.07 -5.74
N LEU A 96 -5.33 -1.78 -7.03
CA LEU A 96 -5.76 -2.77 -8.01
C LEU A 96 -4.79 -3.95 -8.12
N ALA A 97 -3.48 -3.70 -8.12
CA ALA A 97 -2.49 -4.77 -8.17
C ALA A 97 -2.60 -5.68 -6.94
N LEU A 98 -2.71 -5.11 -5.74
CA LEU A 98 -2.85 -5.87 -4.50
C LEU A 98 -4.17 -6.65 -4.44
N THR A 99 -5.28 -6.04 -4.85
CA THR A 99 -6.58 -6.72 -4.82
C THR A 99 -6.75 -7.78 -5.92
N ASN A 100 -5.94 -7.74 -6.98
CA ASN A 100 -5.89 -8.79 -8.00
C ASN A 100 -4.85 -9.88 -7.70
N GLY A 101 -4.43 -10.04 -6.44
CA GLY A 101 -3.53 -11.11 -5.99
C GLY A 101 -2.04 -10.74 -6.00
N GLY A 102 -1.71 -9.48 -6.28
CA GLY A 102 -0.38 -8.94 -6.07
C GLY A 102 -0.01 -8.96 -4.59
N LYS A 103 1.20 -9.41 -4.28
CA LYS A 103 1.72 -9.42 -2.91
C LYS A 103 2.42 -8.10 -2.60
N PRO A 104 2.22 -7.50 -1.41
CA PRO A 104 2.88 -6.24 -1.04
C PRO A 104 4.39 -6.24 -1.25
N TRP A 105 5.08 -7.33 -0.88
CA TRP A 105 6.52 -7.46 -1.02
C TRP A 105 7.03 -7.64 -2.46
N VAL A 106 6.14 -7.79 -3.44
CA VAL A 106 6.49 -7.86 -4.88
C VAL A 106 6.05 -6.58 -5.58
N VAL A 107 4.82 -6.12 -5.31
CA VAL A 107 4.25 -4.93 -5.95
C VAL A 107 4.98 -3.66 -5.51
N MET A 108 5.27 -3.48 -4.21
CA MET A 108 5.92 -2.25 -3.73
C MET A 108 7.32 -2.08 -4.33
N PRO A 109 8.25 -3.07 -4.26
CA PRO A 109 9.58 -2.89 -4.84
C PRO A 109 9.54 -2.66 -6.35
N LEU A 110 8.57 -3.26 -7.05
CA LEU A 110 8.43 -3.05 -8.49
C LEU A 110 8.04 -1.62 -8.83
N VAL A 111 6.99 -1.10 -8.20
CA VAL A 111 6.50 0.26 -8.45
C VAL A 111 7.56 1.29 -8.07
N PHE A 112 8.17 1.14 -6.90
CA PHE A 112 9.21 2.07 -6.43
C PHE A 112 10.57 1.87 -7.11
N GLY A 113 10.82 0.73 -7.74
CA GLY A 113 11.99 0.52 -8.60
C GLY A 113 11.82 1.19 -9.98
N PHE A 114 10.63 1.09 -10.58
CA PHE A 114 10.36 1.70 -11.88
C PHE A 114 10.01 3.20 -11.82
N ALA A 115 9.46 3.70 -10.71
CA ALA A 115 9.10 5.12 -10.59
C ALA A 115 10.30 6.09 -10.79
N PRO A 116 11.49 5.83 -10.22
CA PRO A 116 12.70 6.60 -10.52
C PRO A 116 13.05 6.55 -12.01
N VAL A 117 12.88 5.40 -12.66
CA VAL A 117 13.19 5.22 -14.07
C VAL A 117 12.32 6.13 -14.95
N VAL A 118 11.01 6.12 -14.72
CA VAL A 118 10.06 6.99 -15.42
C VAL A 118 10.40 8.46 -15.18
N THR A 119 10.68 8.84 -13.93
CA THR A 119 11.04 10.22 -13.56
C THR A 119 12.31 10.68 -14.26
N THR A 120 13.32 9.81 -14.35
CA THR A 120 14.57 10.04 -15.08
C THR A 120 14.31 10.26 -16.56
N PHE A 121 13.52 9.40 -17.21
CA PHE A 121 13.20 9.54 -18.64
C PHE A 121 12.47 10.85 -18.94
N ILE A 122 11.45 11.19 -18.14
CA ILE A 122 10.72 12.45 -18.28
C ILE A 122 11.68 13.64 -18.12
N SER A 123 12.63 13.56 -17.19
CA SER A 123 13.61 14.62 -16.94
C SER A 123 14.62 14.76 -18.08
N LEU A 124 15.17 13.64 -18.58
CA LEU A 124 16.11 13.64 -19.70
C LEU A 124 15.46 14.18 -20.96
N PHE A 125 14.22 13.77 -21.22
CA PHE A 125 13.44 14.22 -22.37
C PHE A 125 13.08 15.71 -22.26
N SER A 126 12.41 16.10 -21.18
CA SER A 126 11.90 17.47 -21.01
C SER A 126 13.01 18.53 -20.96
N LYS A 127 14.20 18.15 -20.47
CA LYS A 127 15.35 19.07 -20.38
C LYS A 127 16.38 18.89 -21.48
N ASN A 128 16.21 17.90 -22.37
CA ASN A 128 17.15 17.54 -23.43
C ASN A 128 18.58 17.24 -22.90
N LEU A 129 18.67 16.47 -21.80
CA LEU A 129 19.93 16.17 -21.10
C LEU A 129 20.62 14.88 -21.58
N TRP A 130 20.16 14.27 -22.68
CA TRP A 130 20.62 12.96 -23.15
C TRP A 130 22.14 12.87 -23.31
N SER A 131 22.77 13.92 -23.85
CA SER A 131 24.23 13.98 -24.06
C SER A 131 25.01 14.48 -22.84
N GLN A 132 24.33 15.00 -21.80
CA GLN A 132 24.96 15.55 -20.60
C GLN A 132 24.97 14.56 -19.43
N ALA A 133 24.16 13.50 -19.51
CA ALA A 133 24.11 12.48 -18.49
C ALA A 133 25.36 11.60 -18.54
N HIS A 134 26.03 11.48 -17.39
CA HIS A 134 27.25 10.69 -17.25
C HIS A 134 26.97 9.19 -17.49
N PRO A 135 27.83 8.42 -18.17
CA PRO A 135 27.59 6.98 -18.44
C PRO A 135 27.26 6.13 -17.20
N ILE A 136 27.89 6.44 -16.05
CA ILE A 136 27.60 5.78 -14.76
C ILE A 136 26.14 5.97 -14.31
N PHE A 137 25.52 7.10 -14.63
CA PHE A 137 24.11 7.34 -14.32
C PHE A 137 23.20 6.34 -15.04
N TYR A 138 23.45 6.09 -16.33
CA TYR A 138 22.73 5.09 -17.11
C TYR A 138 23.00 3.67 -16.60
N ALA A 139 24.24 3.35 -16.19
CA ALA A 139 24.55 2.07 -15.56
C ALA A 139 23.76 1.87 -14.25
N GLY A 140 23.65 2.91 -13.42
CA GLY A 140 22.81 2.88 -12.22
C GLY A 140 21.33 2.65 -12.54
N LEU A 141 20.80 3.28 -13.60
CA LEU A 141 19.43 3.07 -14.06
C LEU A 141 19.19 1.62 -14.50
N ILE A 142 20.12 1.03 -15.25
CA ILE A 142 20.07 -0.38 -15.66
C ILE A 142 20.10 -1.29 -14.43
N MET A 143 20.94 -0.97 -13.43
CA MET A 143 21.01 -1.73 -12.18
C MET A 143 19.69 -1.69 -11.40
N VAL A 144 19.02 -0.53 -11.34
CA VAL A 144 17.69 -0.40 -10.73
C VAL A 144 16.65 -1.29 -11.44
N VAL A 145 16.61 -1.26 -12.77
CA VAL A 145 15.72 -2.11 -13.56
C VAL A 145 16.04 -3.59 -13.34
N ALA A 146 17.32 -3.96 -13.36
CA ALA A 146 17.77 -5.33 -13.12
C ALA A 146 17.38 -5.80 -11.70
N GLY A 147 17.53 -4.96 -10.68
CA GLY A 147 17.09 -5.23 -9.32
C GLY A 147 15.58 -5.47 -9.24
N ALA A 148 14.79 -4.61 -9.87
CA ALA A 148 13.33 -4.75 -9.93
C ALA A 148 12.91 -6.06 -10.62
N VAL A 149 13.54 -6.43 -11.74
CA VAL A 149 13.31 -7.71 -12.44
C VAL A 149 13.73 -8.90 -11.58
N THR A 150 14.85 -8.81 -10.88
CA THR A 150 15.33 -9.86 -9.98
C THR A 150 14.32 -10.14 -8.87
N VAL A 151 13.74 -9.10 -8.25
CA VAL A 151 12.68 -9.25 -7.24
C VAL A 151 11.44 -9.95 -7.80
N LEU A 152 11.07 -9.71 -9.06
CA LEU A 152 9.96 -10.42 -9.71
C LEU A 152 10.25 -11.90 -9.94
N ILE A 153 11.45 -12.22 -10.40
CA ILE A 153 11.84 -13.59 -10.76
C ILE A 153 12.01 -14.43 -9.50
N PHE A 154 12.67 -13.88 -8.48
CA PHE A 154 13.04 -14.56 -7.23
C PHE A 154 12.08 -14.27 -6.07
N GLN A 155 10.86 -13.84 -6.38
CA GLN A 155 9.83 -13.67 -5.36
C GLN A 155 9.57 -15.00 -4.62
N PRO A 156 9.38 -14.98 -3.28
CA PRO A 156 9.10 -16.19 -2.53
C PRO A 156 7.76 -16.80 -2.96
N LYS A 157 7.80 -18.03 -3.46
CA LYS A 157 6.60 -18.83 -3.75
C LYS A 157 6.11 -19.47 -2.44
N PRO A 158 4.82 -19.39 -2.10
CA PRO A 158 4.28 -20.13 -0.96
C PRO A 158 4.56 -21.62 -1.20
N SER A 159 5.22 -22.26 -0.24
CA SER A 159 5.26 -23.73 -0.20
C SER A 159 3.81 -24.24 -0.18
N PRO A 160 3.47 -25.30 -0.92
CA PRO A 160 2.17 -25.96 -0.77
C PRO A 160 1.96 -26.24 0.71
N PRO A 161 0.76 -26.02 1.27
CA PRO A 161 0.50 -26.42 2.64
C PRO A 161 0.84 -27.89 2.74
N ALA A 162 1.86 -28.20 3.56
CA ALA A 162 2.15 -29.58 3.92
C ALA A 162 0.84 -30.11 4.48
N LYS A 163 0.24 -31.04 3.75
CA LYS A 163 -0.97 -31.76 4.16
C LYS A 163 -0.68 -32.24 5.57
N THR A 164 -1.26 -31.58 6.57
CA THR A 164 -1.02 -31.88 7.97
C THR A 164 -1.62 -33.25 8.23
N ALA A 165 -0.82 -34.28 7.97
CA ALA A 165 -0.99 -35.62 8.51
C ALA A 165 -0.61 -35.56 10.01
N HIS A 166 -1.33 -34.72 10.76
CA HIS A 166 -1.59 -34.95 12.16
C HIS A 166 -3.08 -35.26 12.25
N ALA A 167 -3.38 -36.47 11.81
CA ALA A 167 -4.49 -37.21 12.36
C ALA A 167 -4.35 -37.18 13.89
N SER A 168 -5.43 -36.77 14.54
CA SER A 168 -6.08 -37.65 15.49
C SER A 168 -5.20 -38.12 16.65
N LYS A 169 -4.88 -37.22 17.58
CA LYS A 169 -4.67 -37.61 18.98
C LYS A 169 -4.79 -36.46 20.00
N GLU A 170 -5.72 -35.52 19.81
CA GLU A 170 -6.00 -34.53 20.87
C GLU A 170 -7.40 -33.92 20.80
N VAL A 171 -8.42 -34.73 20.50
CA VAL A 171 -9.82 -34.42 20.81
C VAL A 171 -10.48 -35.70 21.34
N SER A 172 -10.04 -36.13 22.52
CA SER A 172 -10.74 -37.11 23.35
C SER A 172 -10.49 -36.81 24.82
N GLN A 173 -10.74 -35.57 25.22
CA GLN A 173 -11.15 -35.22 26.57
C GLN A 173 -11.71 -33.79 26.57
N SER A 174 -12.76 -33.58 27.34
CA SER A 174 -13.47 -32.32 27.59
C SER A 174 -14.24 -31.68 26.43
N GLU A 175 -15.51 -32.06 26.27
CA GLU A 175 -16.65 -31.13 26.46
C GLU A 175 -17.99 -31.89 26.28
N GLU A 176 -18.60 -32.24 27.40
CA GLU A 176 -19.99 -32.65 27.53
C GLU A 176 -20.82 -31.39 27.80
N PRO A 177 -21.76 -30.98 26.92
CA PRO A 177 -22.73 -29.95 27.28
C PRO A 177 -23.89 -30.61 28.02
N GLN A 178 -23.82 -30.59 29.35
CA GLN A 178 -24.99 -30.73 30.22
C GLN A 178 -25.95 -29.56 29.93
N ASN A 179 -26.98 -29.80 29.13
CA ASN A 179 -28.18 -28.95 29.11
C ASN A 179 -29.42 -29.81 29.40
N PRO A 180 -29.99 -29.75 30.62
CA PRO A 180 -31.13 -30.57 31.04
C PRO A 180 -32.43 -30.34 30.23
N LEU A 181 -32.51 -29.26 29.43
CA LEU A 181 -33.75 -28.85 28.77
C LEU A 181 -34.01 -29.55 27.42
N ILE A 182 -33.01 -30.22 26.81
CA ILE A 182 -33.22 -30.92 25.53
C ILE A 182 -33.72 -32.36 25.73
N LYS A 183 -33.56 -32.94 26.93
CA LYS A 183 -34.00 -34.31 27.23
C LYS A 183 -35.51 -34.41 27.49
N ALA A 184 -36.13 -33.38 28.08
CA ALA A 184 -37.55 -33.36 28.37
C ALA A 184 -38.45 -33.18 27.11
N ALA A 185 -37.90 -32.63 26.02
CA ALA A 185 -38.65 -32.41 24.78
C ALA A 185 -38.69 -33.65 23.85
N LYS A 186 -37.92 -34.71 24.15
CA LYS A 186 -37.85 -35.93 23.33
C LYS A 186 -38.66 -37.11 23.87
N GLU A 187 -39.17 -37.05 25.11
CA GLU A 187 -40.00 -38.12 25.70
C GLU A 187 -41.51 -37.91 25.53
N SER A 188 -41.99 -36.73 25.10
CA SER A 188 -43.44 -36.44 24.98
C SER A 188 -44.05 -36.63 23.59
N HIS A 189 -43.31 -37.16 22.61
CA HIS A 189 -43.84 -37.40 21.26
C HIS A 189 -43.52 -38.81 20.75
N LYS A 190 -44.04 -39.82 21.45
CA LYS A 190 -44.32 -41.12 20.86
C LYS A 190 -45.84 -41.35 20.96
N PRO A 191 -46.60 -41.26 19.86
CA PRO A 191 -47.97 -41.77 19.86
C PRO A 191 -47.90 -43.30 19.93
N GLU A 192 -48.45 -43.86 21.01
CA GLU A 192 -48.94 -45.24 21.05
C GLU A 192 -50.14 -45.33 20.12
N THR A 193 -50.19 -46.32 19.21
CA THR A 193 -51.31 -47.28 19.08
C THR A 193 -51.12 -48.21 17.87
N GLU A 194 -51.32 -49.50 18.19
CA GLU A 194 -51.75 -50.66 17.37
C GLU A 194 -50.92 -51.14 16.17
#